data_AF-A0A511WX97-F1
#
_entry.id   AF-A0A511WX97-F1
#
_cell.length_a   1.000
_cell.length_b   1.000
_cell.length_c   1.000
_cell.angle_alpha   90.00
_cell.angle_beta   90.00
_cell.angle_gamma   90.00
#
_symmetry.space_group_name_H-M   'P 1'
#
loop_
_entity.id
_entity.type
_entity.pdbx_description
1 polymer ?
#
loop_
_entity_poly.entity_id
_entity_poly.type
_entity_poly.pdbx_seq_one_letter_code
_entity_poly.pdbx_strand_id
1 'polypeptide(L)'
;MKTVVIDAGHGGSDPGATYRGFQEKTFNLSIAMNVQRILSMNYQVRVLMTRTTDATVSLAARTSLANRENADFFLSIHNNAAGGSGFETYIYNGPLSPNTRTYQNIIHDSTYRAIRGYNVRDRGKKRANFYVTRETDMSSLLIEVLFVDNPGDLALLRNSAFINDVSRGIAEGVADALNLSEMPSPPPTPNPDVLYRVIAGSFQNRENAEQRIELLAAQGFPGFVVPTTISGTTYYRVQTGAFSNEENAKEQVELLKRIGITDAFIVRGEDPPAPPQPEPEEPEDDLFRVVAGSFRNRENAEERVTALAQESIDGFIVQAEIDGLTYYRVQTGAYADRENAEAEVERLESIGITGAFITGGGSTPPTVPDPEPEPEPEPPVDDGGYKILGDMYLTACQLDAYAKTVNPDAPDLGRFYLKYGEAYGIRGDVAYAQALNETNYFRFTGDVRADQNNYAGIGATGGGVRGATFETPEEGVHAHIQHLYAYASIEAIPAGLEKVDPRFDLVTRGIAPTWTRLNGRWAVPGDTYGQLILQLHERNINHALEEMDEQRVQLNDVLDEIKK
;
A
#
# COMPACT_ATOMS: atom_id res chain seq x y z
N MET A 1 -14.76 -19.30 26.38
CA MET A 1 -14.00 -18.14 25.85
C MET A 1 -14.99 -17.00 25.69
N LYS A 2 -14.66 -15.79 26.16
CA LYS A 2 -15.58 -14.65 26.05
C LYS A 2 -15.69 -14.18 24.60
N THR A 3 -16.85 -13.67 24.20
CA THR A 3 -17.08 -13.05 22.88
C THR A 3 -17.29 -11.55 23.03
N VAL A 4 -16.52 -10.77 22.29
CA VAL A 4 -16.67 -9.31 22.19
C VAL A 4 -17.08 -8.97 20.76
N VAL A 5 -18.13 -8.15 20.63
CA VAL A 5 -18.50 -7.56 19.34
C VAL A 5 -18.02 -6.12 19.32
N ILE A 6 -17.20 -5.80 18.32
CA ILE A 6 -16.71 -4.45 18.06
C ILE A 6 -17.47 -3.89 16.86
N ASP A 7 -18.02 -2.71 17.08
CA ASP A 7 -18.82 -1.99 16.12
C ASP A 7 -18.09 -0.75 15.63
N ALA A 8 -17.66 -0.78 14.37
CA ALA A 8 -17.11 0.40 13.70
C ALA A 8 -18.28 1.26 13.20
N GLY A 9 -18.57 2.37 13.90
CA GLY A 9 -19.68 3.26 13.59
C GLY A 9 -19.73 3.70 12.12
N HIS A 10 -20.94 3.95 11.59
CA HIS A 10 -21.18 4.35 10.20
C HIS A 10 -20.69 3.32 9.16
N GLY A 11 -20.46 3.72 7.90
CA GLY A 11 -19.92 2.85 6.84
C GLY A 11 -20.75 2.88 5.55
N GLY A 12 -20.08 2.65 4.42
CA GLY A 12 -20.67 2.68 3.08
C GLY A 12 -21.30 4.02 2.78
N SER A 13 -22.61 4.03 2.55
CA SER A 13 -23.40 5.22 2.22
C SER A 13 -23.54 6.22 3.37
N ASP A 14 -23.28 5.80 4.60
CA ASP A 14 -23.30 6.67 5.78
C ASP A 14 -21.86 7.08 6.14
N PRO A 15 -21.44 8.34 5.85
CA PRO A 15 -20.09 8.81 6.16
C PRO A 15 -19.87 9.15 7.64
N GLY A 16 -20.94 9.24 8.43
CA GLY A 16 -20.93 9.89 9.74
C GLY A 16 -20.63 11.39 9.65
N ALA A 17 -20.02 11.94 10.68
CA ALA A 17 -19.54 13.32 10.65
C ALA A 17 -18.52 13.55 9.53
N THR A 18 -18.66 14.66 8.82
CA THR A 18 -17.73 15.04 7.73
C THR A 18 -17.14 16.42 7.97
N TYR A 19 -15.84 16.56 7.76
CA TYR A 19 -15.17 17.85 7.85
C TYR A 19 -13.97 17.90 6.89
N ARG A 20 -13.94 18.90 5.99
CA ARG A 20 -12.83 19.12 5.03
C ARG A 20 -12.43 17.86 4.22
N GLY A 21 -13.41 17.08 3.77
CA GLY A 21 -13.18 15.84 3.01
C GLY A 21 -12.87 14.61 3.85
N PHE A 22 -12.65 14.76 5.18
CA PHE A 22 -12.54 13.64 6.10
C PHE A 22 -13.92 13.15 6.54
N GLN A 23 -14.04 11.85 6.73
CA GLN A 23 -15.28 11.15 7.09
C GLN A 23 -15.04 10.31 8.34
N GLU A 24 -15.95 10.41 9.29
CA GLU A 24 -15.91 9.71 10.58
C GLU A 24 -15.75 8.19 10.41
N LYS A 25 -16.47 7.61 9.44
CA LYS A 25 -16.46 6.16 9.16
C LYS A 25 -15.06 5.58 8.92
N THR A 26 -14.13 6.39 8.41
CA THR A 26 -12.74 5.98 8.12
C THR A 26 -11.94 5.84 9.41
N PHE A 27 -12.05 6.83 10.31
CA PHE A 27 -11.39 6.78 11.62
C PHE A 27 -12.00 5.68 12.50
N ASN A 28 -13.33 5.54 12.49
CA ASN A 28 -14.03 4.50 13.25
C ASN A 28 -13.56 3.10 12.83
N LEU A 29 -13.43 2.84 11.53
CA LEU A 29 -12.95 1.54 11.02
C LEU A 29 -11.49 1.28 11.44
N SER A 30 -10.61 2.27 11.28
CA SER A 30 -9.19 2.14 11.61
C SER A 30 -8.97 1.82 13.10
N ILE A 31 -9.62 2.57 14.00
CA ILE A 31 -9.53 2.32 15.45
C ILE A 31 -10.13 0.95 15.79
N ALA A 32 -11.29 0.60 15.24
CA ALA A 32 -11.93 -0.69 15.52
C ALA A 32 -11.10 -1.89 15.06
N MET A 33 -10.48 -1.83 13.88
CA MET A 33 -9.57 -2.88 13.39
C MET A 33 -8.33 -3.02 14.29
N ASN A 34 -7.77 -1.92 14.79
CA ASN A 34 -6.66 -1.96 15.73
C ASN A 34 -7.05 -2.59 17.07
N VAL A 35 -8.20 -2.22 17.62
CA VAL A 35 -8.72 -2.82 18.86
C VAL A 35 -8.94 -4.32 18.67
N GLN A 36 -9.52 -4.73 17.54
CA GLN A 36 -9.73 -6.14 17.20
C GLN A 36 -8.41 -6.90 17.16
N ARG A 37 -7.41 -6.38 16.44
CA ARG A 37 -6.06 -6.98 16.36
C ARG A 37 -5.41 -7.15 17.73
N ILE A 38 -5.41 -6.10 18.55
CA ILE A 38 -4.78 -6.15 19.90
C ILE A 38 -5.47 -7.19 20.79
N LEU A 39 -6.80 -7.24 20.75
CA LEU A 39 -7.56 -8.24 21.53
C LEU A 39 -7.28 -9.66 21.04
N SER A 40 -7.31 -9.90 19.73
CA SER A 40 -7.10 -11.23 19.14
C SER A 40 -5.67 -11.76 19.32
N MET A 41 -4.66 -10.89 19.33
CA MET A 41 -3.25 -11.30 19.49
C MET A 41 -2.87 -11.56 20.95
N ASN A 42 -3.42 -10.80 21.90
CA ASN A 42 -2.92 -10.80 23.28
C ASN A 42 -3.82 -11.52 24.28
N TYR A 43 -5.09 -11.79 23.94
CA TYR A 43 -6.07 -12.32 24.89
C TYR A 43 -6.87 -13.49 24.33
N GLN A 44 -7.27 -14.40 25.21
CA GLN A 44 -8.15 -15.52 24.89
C GLN A 44 -9.60 -15.03 24.75
N VAL A 45 -9.91 -14.43 23.60
CA VAL A 45 -11.22 -13.82 23.31
C VAL A 45 -11.62 -14.02 21.86
N ARG A 46 -12.91 -14.31 21.64
CA ARG A 46 -13.50 -14.27 20.30
C ARG A 46 -13.91 -12.85 19.98
N VAL A 47 -13.29 -12.22 18.98
CA VAL A 47 -13.68 -10.88 18.53
C VAL A 47 -14.46 -10.99 17.23
N LEU A 48 -15.64 -10.36 17.20
CA LEU A 48 -16.47 -10.24 16.00
C LEU A 48 -16.61 -8.76 15.64
N MET A 49 -16.58 -8.45 14.34
CA MET A 49 -16.71 -7.10 13.82
C MET A 49 -18.09 -6.93 13.16
N THR A 50 -18.74 -5.79 13.36
CA THR A 50 -19.97 -5.47 12.60
C THR A 50 -19.65 -5.18 11.12
N ARG A 51 -18.46 -4.66 10.83
CA ARG A 51 -17.87 -4.53 9.49
C ARG A 51 -16.34 -4.51 9.56
N THR A 52 -15.69 -5.00 8.51
CA THR A 52 -14.22 -4.98 8.33
C THR A 52 -13.78 -4.14 7.11
N THR A 53 -14.73 -3.65 6.32
CA THR A 53 -14.53 -2.80 5.15
C THR A 53 -15.43 -1.56 5.23
N ASP A 54 -15.37 -0.69 4.22
CA ASP A 54 -16.30 0.42 4.05
C ASP A 54 -17.67 -0.05 3.53
N ALA A 55 -18.41 -0.76 4.38
CA ALA A 55 -19.72 -1.33 4.06
C ALA A 55 -20.84 -0.69 4.89
N THR A 56 -22.02 -0.52 4.26
CA THR A 56 -23.23 -0.06 4.96
C THR A 56 -23.75 -1.16 5.89
N VAL A 57 -23.86 -0.86 7.18
CA VAL A 57 -24.47 -1.75 8.18
C VAL A 57 -25.51 -0.99 9.01
N SER A 58 -26.76 -1.45 8.99
CA SER A 58 -27.85 -0.81 9.71
C SER A 58 -27.69 -0.94 11.24
N LEU A 59 -28.26 0.00 12.00
CA LEU A 59 -28.24 -0.05 13.47
C LEU A 59 -28.81 -1.37 14.03
N ALA A 60 -29.90 -1.86 13.42
CA ALA A 60 -30.52 -3.12 13.79
C ALA A 60 -29.62 -4.33 13.48
N ALA A 61 -28.90 -4.34 12.35
CA ALA A 61 -27.96 -5.41 12.03
C ALA A 61 -26.79 -5.48 13.02
N ARG A 62 -26.29 -4.34 13.49
CA ARG A 62 -25.21 -4.25 14.49
C ARG A 62 -25.60 -4.93 15.81
N THR A 63 -26.78 -4.57 16.34
CA THR A 63 -27.26 -5.16 17.60
C THR A 63 -27.73 -6.60 17.43
N SER A 64 -28.35 -6.92 16.28
CA SER A 64 -28.76 -8.30 15.96
C SER A 64 -27.58 -9.26 15.88
N LEU A 65 -26.43 -8.83 15.35
CA LEU A 65 -25.20 -9.62 15.39
C LEU A 65 -24.81 -9.92 16.84
N ALA A 66 -24.75 -8.90 17.69
CA ALA A 66 -24.33 -9.08 19.08
C ALA A 66 -25.28 -9.99 19.88
N ASN A 67 -26.58 -9.79 19.72
CA ASN A 67 -27.60 -10.56 20.43
C ASN A 67 -27.62 -12.01 19.92
N ARG A 68 -27.57 -12.24 18.59
CA ARG A 68 -27.53 -13.58 18.00
C ARG A 68 -26.32 -14.37 18.46
N GLU A 69 -25.16 -13.71 18.54
CA GLU A 69 -23.91 -14.34 18.94
C GLU A 69 -23.77 -14.48 20.46
N ASN A 70 -24.77 -14.05 21.23
CA ASN A 70 -24.78 -14.02 22.69
C ASN A 70 -23.47 -13.41 23.24
N ALA A 71 -23.05 -12.27 22.69
CA ALA A 71 -21.79 -11.65 23.05
C ALA A 71 -21.75 -11.29 24.55
N ASP A 72 -20.58 -11.40 25.18
CA ASP A 72 -20.38 -10.98 26.57
C ASP A 72 -20.30 -9.45 26.69
N PHE A 73 -19.89 -8.77 25.62
CA PHE A 73 -19.74 -7.32 25.56
C PHE A 73 -19.89 -6.77 24.15
N PHE A 74 -20.51 -5.59 24.04
CA PHE A 74 -20.61 -4.83 22.80
C PHE A 74 -19.92 -3.47 22.93
N LEU A 75 -18.97 -3.20 22.03
CA LEU A 75 -18.21 -1.96 21.99
C LEU A 75 -18.46 -1.23 20.66
N SER A 76 -19.06 -0.04 20.69
CA SER A 76 -19.20 0.82 19.52
C SER A 76 -18.19 1.97 19.56
N ILE A 77 -17.51 2.20 18.45
CA ILE A 77 -16.44 3.18 18.32
C ILE A 77 -16.85 4.24 17.29
N HIS A 78 -16.87 5.49 17.75
CA HIS A 78 -17.30 6.68 17.03
C HIS A 78 -16.33 7.85 17.23
N ASN A 79 -16.51 8.89 16.41
CA ASN A 79 -15.91 10.20 16.62
C ASN A 79 -16.98 11.28 16.50
N ASN A 80 -16.97 12.23 17.43
CA ASN A 80 -18.03 13.20 17.60
C ASN A 80 -17.92 14.37 16.61
N ALA A 81 -18.89 15.28 16.65
CA ALA A 81 -18.88 16.55 15.95
C ALA A 81 -19.69 17.62 16.75
N ALA A 82 -20.09 18.70 16.09
CA ALA A 82 -20.85 19.83 16.63
C ALA A 82 -20.02 20.81 17.49
N GLY A 83 -18.77 21.06 17.10
CA GLY A 83 -17.95 22.17 17.61
C GLY A 83 -17.32 21.94 18.99
N GLY A 84 -17.27 20.68 19.46
CA GLY A 84 -16.60 20.29 20.69
C GLY A 84 -15.12 19.91 20.51
N SER A 85 -14.50 19.44 21.59
CA SER A 85 -13.22 18.72 21.56
C SER A 85 -13.08 17.83 22.79
N GLY A 86 -12.36 16.72 22.65
CA GLY A 86 -12.00 15.80 23.72
C GLY A 86 -12.69 14.43 23.67
N PHE A 87 -12.38 13.59 24.66
CA PHE A 87 -12.77 12.19 24.76
C PHE A 87 -13.99 11.99 25.68
N GLU A 88 -14.92 11.13 25.29
CA GLU A 88 -16.07 10.74 26.12
C GLU A 88 -16.58 9.33 25.84
N THR A 89 -17.31 8.76 26.80
CA THR A 89 -17.95 7.47 26.63
C THR A 89 -19.41 7.49 27.07
N TYR A 90 -20.24 6.66 26.46
CA TYR A 90 -21.67 6.60 26.66
C TYR A 90 -22.16 5.18 26.93
N ILE A 91 -23.01 5.06 27.94
CA ILE A 91 -23.85 3.88 28.16
C ILE A 91 -25.32 4.28 28.03
N TYR A 92 -26.22 3.29 27.96
CA TYR A 92 -27.64 3.59 27.89
C TYR A 92 -28.14 4.37 29.13
N ASN A 93 -29.05 5.33 28.94
CA ASN A 93 -29.63 6.13 30.01
C ASN A 93 -30.81 5.45 30.74
N GLY A 94 -31.33 4.32 30.24
CA GLY A 94 -32.36 3.50 30.87
C GLY A 94 -31.82 2.39 31.79
N PRO A 95 -32.54 1.26 31.94
CA PRO A 95 -32.05 0.08 32.65
C PRO A 95 -30.74 -0.43 32.03
N LEU A 96 -29.81 -0.91 32.87
CA LEU A 96 -28.50 -1.38 32.43
C LEU A 96 -28.34 -2.87 32.72
N SER A 97 -27.67 -3.56 31.81
CA SER A 97 -27.18 -4.91 32.07
C SER A 97 -26.14 -4.92 33.20
N PRO A 98 -25.97 -6.05 33.91
CA PRO A 98 -24.97 -6.16 34.98
C PRO A 98 -23.57 -5.78 34.48
N ASN A 99 -22.81 -5.07 35.32
CA ASN A 99 -21.44 -4.61 35.08
C ASN A 99 -21.25 -3.47 34.06
N THR A 100 -22.28 -3.01 33.34
CA THR A 100 -22.11 -1.96 32.30
C THR A 100 -21.41 -0.70 32.83
N ARG A 101 -21.77 -0.21 34.03
CA ARG A 101 -21.09 0.94 34.67
C ARG A 101 -19.64 0.65 35.02
N THR A 102 -19.37 -0.56 35.52
CA THR A 102 -18.01 -0.99 35.87
C THR A 102 -17.13 -1.05 34.62
N TYR A 103 -17.64 -1.61 33.53
CA TYR A 103 -16.94 -1.69 32.25
C TYR A 103 -16.69 -0.29 31.67
N GLN A 104 -17.71 0.59 31.69
CA GLN A 104 -17.52 1.99 31.29
C GLN A 104 -16.40 2.66 32.11
N ASN A 105 -16.35 2.47 33.43
CA ASN A 105 -15.31 3.06 34.26
C ASN A 105 -13.92 2.58 33.84
N ILE A 106 -13.72 1.26 33.76
CA ILE A 106 -12.43 0.66 33.45
C ILE A 106 -11.96 1.06 32.04
N ILE A 107 -12.83 0.90 31.04
CA ILE A 107 -12.48 1.18 29.64
C ILE A 107 -12.20 2.66 29.44
N HIS A 108 -13.03 3.55 30.00
CA HIS A 108 -12.82 4.99 29.89
C HIS A 108 -11.51 5.42 30.58
N ASP A 109 -11.25 4.95 31.81
CA ASP A 109 -10.05 5.32 32.56
C ASP A 109 -8.78 4.78 31.89
N SER A 110 -8.83 3.58 31.31
CA SER A 110 -7.72 3.00 30.54
C SER A 110 -7.45 3.79 29.25
N THR A 111 -8.50 4.04 28.47
CA THR A 111 -8.40 4.81 27.22
C THR A 111 -7.87 6.22 27.48
N TYR A 112 -8.43 6.92 28.47
CA TYR A 112 -7.99 8.28 28.79
C TYR A 112 -6.54 8.32 29.29
N ARG A 113 -6.11 7.32 30.07
CA ARG A 113 -4.72 7.19 30.52
C ARG A 113 -3.74 7.07 29.35
N ALA A 114 -4.13 6.38 28.28
CA ALA A 114 -3.31 6.22 27.09
C ALA A 114 -3.18 7.52 26.28
N ILE A 115 -4.22 8.37 26.28
CA ILE A 115 -4.27 9.56 25.41
C ILE A 115 -4.06 10.90 26.12
N ARG A 116 -4.05 10.96 27.46
CA ARG A 116 -3.91 12.22 28.22
C ARG A 116 -2.62 13.00 27.91
N GLY A 117 -1.58 12.32 27.42
CA GLY A 117 -0.31 12.94 26.99
C GLY A 117 -0.45 13.81 25.73
N TYR A 118 -1.51 13.62 24.95
CA TYR A 118 -1.80 14.39 23.73
C TYR A 118 -2.61 15.67 24.01
N ASN A 119 -2.71 16.09 25.28
CA ASN A 119 -3.51 17.24 25.71
C ASN A 119 -5.01 17.12 25.35
N VAL A 120 -5.51 15.88 25.29
CA VAL A 120 -6.94 15.59 25.08
C VAL A 120 -7.72 15.92 26.34
N ARG A 121 -8.83 16.65 26.18
CA ARG A 121 -9.75 16.94 27.28
C ARG A 121 -10.59 15.70 27.61
N ASP A 122 -10.59 15.28 28.86
CA ASP A 122 -11.61 14.35 29.36
C ASP A 122 -12.96 15.08 29.50
N ARG A 123 -13.97 14.59 28.77
CA ARG A 123 -15.35 15.10 28.82
C ARG A 123 -16.27 14.18 29.61
N GLY A 124 -15.72 13.09 30.16
CA GLY A 124 -16.33 12.25 31.16
C GLY A 124 -17.16 11.09 30.62
N LYS A 125 -17.67 10.33 31.58
CA LYS A 125 -18.52 9.15 31.41
C LYS A 125 -19.98 9.58 31.42
N LYS A 126 -20.68 9.34 30.33
CA LYS A 126 -22.02 9.88 30.07
C LYS A 126 -23.05 8.76 29.86
N ARG A 127 -24.31 9.17 29.83
CA ARG A 127 -25.45 8.31 29.51
C ARG A 127 -26.31 8.96 28.43
N ALA A 128 -26.69 8.20 27.41
CA ALA A 128 -27.51 8.65 26.29
C ALA A 128 -28.45 7.54 25.80
N ASN A 129 -29.39 7.88 24.91
CA ASN A 129 -30.36 6.94 24.34
C ASN A 129 -29.94 6.45 22.94
N PHE A 130 -28.69 5.99 22.79
CA PHE A 130 -28.21 5.47 21.51
C PHE A 130 -28.80 4.10 21.21
N TYR A 131 -29.18 3.88 19.94
CA TYR A 131 -29.82 2.63 19.52
C TYR A 131 -28.95 1.42 19.88
N VAL A 132 -27.66 1.46 19.53
CA VAL A 132 -26.76 0.31 19.71
C VAL A 132 -26.46 -0.03 21.16
N THR A 133 -26.59 0.94 22.09
CA THR A 133 -26.43 0.64 23.53
C THR A 133 -27.74 0.24 24.19
N ARG A 134 -28.89 0.61 23.60
CA ARG A 134 -30.23 0.27 24.10
C ARG A 134 -30.70 -1.12 23.65
N GLU A 135 -30.43 -1.48 22.40
CA GLU A 135 -31.01 -2.67 21.74
C GLU A 135 -30.08 -3.90 21.79
N THR A 136 -28.98 -3.82 22.54
CA THR A 136 -28.11 -4.96 22.86
C THR A 136 -28.50 -5.60 24.17
N ASP A 137 -28.51 -6.93 24.24
CA ASP A 137 -28.91 -7.69 25.44
C ASP A 137 -27.79 -7.72 26.52
N MET A 138 -26.53 -7.60 26.10
CA MET A 138 -25.36 -7.62 26.97
C MET A 138 -24.93 -6.21 27.42
N SER A 139 -23.91 -6.15 28.29
CA SER A 139 -23.29 -4.86 28.63
C SER A 139 -22.70 -4.21 27.38
N SER A 140 -22.97 -2.93 27.19
CA SER A 140 -22.54 -2.18 26.01
C SER A 140 -21.94 -0.82 26.35
N LEU A 141 -21.01 -0.37 25.51
CA LEU A 141 -20.35 0.92 25.59
C LEU A 141 -20.23 1.53 24.20
N LEU A 142 -20.57 2.82 24.07
CA LEU A 142 -20.19 3.62 22.91
C LEU A 142 -19.06 4.57 23.33
N ILE A 143 -18.02 4.67 22.52
CA ILE A 143 -16.89 5.58 22.73
C ILE A 143 -16.91 6.63 21.64
N GLU A 144 -16.88 7.90 22.04
CA GLU A 144 -16.56 9.01 21.15
C GLU A 144 -15.09 9.39 21.39
N VAL A 145 -14.23 9.02 20.44
CA VAL A 145 -12.79 9.12 20.64
C VAL A 145 -12.35 10.59 20.68
N LEU A 146 -12.68 11.36 19.65
CA LEU A 146 -12.44 12.80 19.52
C LEU A 146 -13.49 13.46 18.60
N PHE A 147 -13.36 14.75 18.28
CA PHE A 147 -14.28 15.50 17.42
C PHE A 147 -13.72 15.70 15.99
N VAL A 148 -14.38 15.16 14.96
CA VAL A 148 -13.94 15.24 13.55
C VAL A 148 -13.92 16.68 13.02
N ASP A 149 -14.85 17.53 13.48
CA ASP A 149 -14.99 18.92 13.04
C ASP A 149 -14.09 19.91 13.81
N ASN A 150 -13.31 19.42 14.77
CA ASN A 150 -12.34 20.22 15.50
C ASN A 150 -10.93 20.05 14.91
N PRO A 151 -10.25 21.13 14.48
CA PRO A 151 -8.94 21.02 13.84
C PRO A 151 -7.84 20.35 14.68
N GLY A 152 -7.84 20.53 16.00
CA GLY A 152 -6.84 19.94 16.89
C GLY A 152 -7.08 18.44 17.08
N ASP A 153 -8.33 18.06 17.31
CA ASP A 153 -8.75 16.67 17.41
C ASP A 153 -8.57 15.93 16.07
N LEU A 154 -8.92 16.55 14.93
CA LEU A 154 -8.68 15.98 13.60
C LEU A 154 -7.19 15.76 13.33
N ALA A 155 -6.31 16.66 13.79
CA ALA A 155 -4.87 16.44 13.66
C ALA A 155 -4.39 15.22 14.45
N LEU A 156 -4.99 14.95 15.63
CA LEU A 156 -4.75 13.73 16.39
C LEU A 156 -5.34 12.49 15.71
N LEU A 157 -6.54 12.58 15.13
CA LEU A 157 -7.16 11.46 14.39
C LEU A 157 -6.37 11.07 13.13
N ARG A 158 -5.62 12.01 12.55
CA ARG A 158 -4.67 11.75 11.46
C ARG A 158 -3.29 11.32 11.96
N ASN A 159 -3.03 11.41 13.26
CA ASN A 159 -1.76 11.01 13.87
C ASN A 159 -1.82 9.53 14.24
N SER A 160 -1.01 8.74 13.54
CA SER A 160 -0.92 7.30 13.73
C SER A 160 -0.43 6.88 15.13
N ALA A 161 0.42 7.67 15.81
CA ALA A 161 0.81 7.40 17.21
C ALA A 161 -0.40 7.50 18.15
N PHE A 162 -1.22 8.55 17.97
CA PHE A 162 -2.46 8.71 18.72
C PHE A 162 -3.44 7.56 18.45
N ILE A 163 -3.64 7.18 17.18
CA ILE A 163 -4.52 6.06 16.80
C ILE A 163 -4.06 4.74 17.43
N ASN A 164 -2.75 4.48 17.48
CA ASN A 164 -2.19 3.32 18.18
C ASN A 164 -2.47 3.35 19.69
N ASP A 165 -2.15 4.47 20.33
CA ASP A 165 -2.25 4.60 21.79
C ASP A 165 -3.70 4.53 22.26
N VAL A 166 -4.62 5.20 21.56
CA VAL A 166 -6.05 5.12 21.87
C VAL A 166 -6.60 3.71 21.66
N SER A 167 -6.23 3.04 20.56
CA SER A 167 -6.68 1.68 20.29
C SER A 167 -6.16 0.68 21.34
N ARG A 168 -4.91 0.83 21.77
CA ARG A 168 -4.33 0.04 22.86
C ARG A 168 -5.04 0.29 24.18
N GLY A 169 -5.26 1.54 24.55
CA GLY A 169 -5.98 1.89 25.78
C GLY A 169 -7.42 1.34 25.82
N ILE A 170 -8.11 1.35 24.66
CA ILE A 170 -9.42 0.71 24.52
C ILE A 170 -9.32 -0.80 24.70
N ALA A 171 -8.41 -1.48 24.00
CA ALA A 171 -8.27 -2.94 24.05
C ALA A 171 -7.87 -3.45 25.44
N GLU A 172 -6.87 -2.83 26.08
CA GLU A 172 -6.45 -3.13 27.46
C GLU A 172 -7.62 -2.89 28.43
N GLY A 173 -8.34 -1.78 28.25
CA GLY A 173 -9.52 -1.48 29.05
C GLY A 173 -10.63 -2.53 28.90
N VAL A 174 -10.86 -3.05 27.69
CA VAL A 174 -11.82 -4.13 27.44
C VAL A 174 -11.35 -5.43 28.08
N ALA A 175 -10.06 -5.75 27.98
CA ALA A 175 -9.48 -6.93 28.59
C ALA A 175 -9.62 -6.92 30.11
N ASP A 176 -9.27 -5.80 30.74
CA ASP A 176 -9.42 -5.59 32.19
C ASP A 176 -10.89 -5.66 32.62
N ALA A 177 -11.77 -4.98 31.89
CA ALA A 177 -13.20 -4.95 32.20
C ALA A 177 -13.81 -6.35 32.17
N LEU A 178 -13.41 -7.16 31.20
CA LEU A 178 -13.91 -8.52 31.03
C LEU A 178 -13.08 -9.57 31.78
N ASN A 179 -12.00 -9.18 32.46
CA ASN A 179 -11.05 -10.09 33.09
C ASN A 179 -10.62 -11.19 32.10
N LEU A 180 -10.22 -10.78 30.90
CA LEU A 180 -9.75 -11.69 29.86
C LEU A 180 -8.42 -12.31 30.29
N SER A 181 -8.30 -13.62 30.09
CA SER A 181 -7.00 -14.27 30.23
C SER A 181 -6.13 -13.86 29.05
N GLU A 182 -4.89 -13.49 29.33
CA GLU A 182 -3.89 -13.33 28.28
C GLU A 182 -3.75 -14.66 27.50
N MET A 183 -3.44 -14.57 26.22
CA MET A 183 -2.97 -15.72 25.47
C MET A 183 -1.76 -16.30 26.20
N PRO A 184 -1.63 -17.64 26.31
CA PRO A 184 -0.46 -18.22 26.95
C PRO A 184 0.79 -17.72 26.23
N SER A 185 1.55 -16.88 26.92
CA SER A 185 2.81 -16.39 26.40
C SER A 185 3.70 -17.59 26.06
N PRO A 186 4.40 -17.57 24.92
CA PRO A 186 5.61 -18.38 24.77
C PRO A 186 6.50 -18.17 26.02
N PRO A 187 7.31 -19.17 26.42
CA PRO A 187 8.11 -19.08 27.64
C PRO A 187 8.89 -17.76 27.70
N PRO A 188 8.99 -17.14 28.89
CA PRO A 188 9.56 -15.81 29.02
C PRO A 188 11.01 -15.80 28.52
N THR A 189 11.33 -14.87 27.62
CA THR A 189 12.72 -14.51 27.37
C THR A 189 13.32 -13.83 28.61
N PRO A 190 14.63 -13.97 28.89
CA PRO A 190 15.19 -13.79 30.23
C PRO A 190 15.25 -12.35 30.78
N ASN A 191 14.60 -11.35 30.18
CA ASN A 191 14.75 -9.97 30.63
C ASN A 191 13.52 -9.07 30.32
N PRO A 192 12.72 -8.67 31.33
CA PRO A 192 11.52 -7.84 31.14
C PRO A 192 11.80 -6.36 30.79
N ASP A 193 13.06 -5.92 30.87
CA ASP A 193 13.47 -4.53 30.54
C ASP A 193 13.79 -4.31 29.05
N VAL A 194 13.59 -5.31 28.18
CA VAL A 194 13.98 -5.26 26.77
C VAL A 194 12.76 -5.36 25.86
N LEU A 195 12.40 -4.25 25.21
CA LEU A 195 11.35 -4.21 24.18
C LEU A 195 11.90 -4.53 22.78
N TYR A 196 11.12 -5.29 22.01
CA TYR A 196 11.28 -5.60 20.60
C TYR A 196 10.42 -4.62 19.78
N ARG A 197 11.05 -3.62 19.17
CA ARG A 197 10.40 -2.58 18.36
C ARG A 197 10.32 -3.03 16.92
N VAL A 198 9.13 -3.02 16.34
CA VAL A 198 8.92 -3.35 14.92
C VAL A 198 9.08 -2.10 14.08
N ILE A 199 10.04 -2.13 13.17
CA ILE A 199 10.41 -1.05 12.27
C ILE A 199 9.97 -1.45 10.86
N ALA A 200 9.09 -0.65 10.25
CA ALA A 200 8.57 -0.79 8.90
C ALA A 200 9.35 0.11 7.90
N GLY A 201 10.69 0.01 7.96
CA GLY A 201 11.62 0.79 7.13
C GLY A 201 12.40 1.87 7.89
N SER A 202 13.59 2.19 7.38
CA SER A 202 14.50 3.24 7.88
C SER A 202 14.89 4.16 6.72
N PHE A 203 14.64 5.46 6.84
CA PHE A 203 14.79 6.40 5.74
C PHE A 203 15.75 7.53 6.10
N GLN A 204 16.66 7.95 5.22
CA GLN A 204 17.49 9.14 5.46
C GLN A 204 16.68 10.45 5.25
N ASN A 205 15.61 10.39 4.44
CA ASN A 205 14.65 11.47 4.28
C ASN A 205 13.42 11.25 5.17
N ARG A 206 13.09 12.25 6.00
CA ARG A 206 11.93 12.24 6.90
C ARG A 206 10.59 12.13 6.17
N GLU A 207 10.47 12.74 4.99
CA GLU A 207 9.24 12.73 4.19
C GLU A 207 8.90 11.32 3.70
N ASN A 208 9.90 10.51 3.32
CA ASN A 208 9.70 9.11 2.94
C ASN A 208 9.20 8.27 4.13
N ALA A 209 9.71 8.56 5.34
CA ALA A 209 9.23 7.93 6.56
C ALA A 209 7.76 8.34 6.86
N GLU A 210 7.38 9.58 6.59
CA GLU A 210 6.00 10.07 6.74
C GLU A 210 5.04 9.48 5.69
N GLN A 211 5.46 9.32 4.43
CA GLN A 211 4.67 8.63 3.41
C GLN A 211 4.45 7.15 3.77
N ARG A 212 5.48 6.49 4.29
CA ARG A 212 5.38 5.11 4.78
C ARG A 212 4.38 5.01 5.95
N ILE A 213 4.31 6.01 6.83
CA ILE A 213 3.31 6.08 7.90
C ILE A 213 1.89 6.17 7.32
N GLU A 214 1.66 7.00 6.31
CA GLU A 214 0.34 7.14 5.68
C GLU A 214 -0.13 5.85 5.00
N LEU A 215 0.79 5.19 4.28
CA LEU A 215 0.54 3.88 3.66
C LEU A 215 0.14 2.83 4.71
N LEU A 216 0.90 2.73 5.79
CA LEU A 216 0.66 1.76 6.85
C LEU A 216 -0.63 2.05 7.60
N ALA A 217 -0.95 3.33 7.86
CA ALA A 217 -2.20 3.75 8.49
C ALA A 217 -3.43 3.37 7.64
N ALA A 218 -3.35 3.53 6.31
CA ALA A 218 -4.41 3.12 5.38
C ALA A 218 -4.65 1.59 5.40
N GLN A 219 -3.66 0.80 5.80
CA GLN A 219 -3.72 -0.65 5.89
C GLN A 219 -3.91 -1.16 7.34
N GLY A 220 -4.18 -0.27 8.29
CA GLY A 220 -4.45 -0.65 9.68
C GLY A 220 -3.20 -0.95 10.53
N PHE A 221 -2.03 -0.45 10.12
CA PHE A 221 -0.77 -0.52 10.87
C PHE A 221 -0.29 0.89 11.21
N PRO A 222 -0.82 1.54 12.26
CA PRO A 222 -0.33 2.86 12.59
C PRO A 222 1.12 2.76 13.08
N GLY A 223 1.94 3.77 12.80
CA GLY A 223 3.32 3.85 13.29
C GLY A 223 3.71 5.26 13.71
N PHE A 224 4.98 5.51 14.00
CA PHE A 224 5.53 6.87 14.12
C PHE A 224 6.99 6.90 13.70
N VAL A 225 7.47 8.08 13.32
CA VAL A 225 8.86 8.28 12.92
C VAL A 225 9.74 8.47 14.16
N VAL A 226 10.77 7.65 14.29
CA VAL A 226 11.81 7.73 15.32
C VAL A 226 13.13 8.12 14.64
N PRO A 227 13.67 9.32 14.90
CA PRO A 227 15.01 9.66 14.46
C PRO A 227 16.05 8.86 15.27
N THR A 228 16.95 8.17 14.58
CA THR A 228 18.06 7.40 15.15
C THR A 228 19.33 7.75 14.38
N THR A 229 20.43 7.99 15.11
CA THR A 229 21.75 8.16 14.49
C THR A 229 22.49 6.83 14.48
N ILE A 230 22.82 6.33 13.28
CA ILE A 230 23.60 5.11 13.09
C ILE A 230 24.91 5.51 12.41
N SER A 231 26.04 5.29 13.08
CA SER A 231 27.37 5.61 12.54
C SER A 231 27.50 7.06 12.03
N GLY A 232 27.00 8.03 12.80
CA GLY A 232 27.06 9.45 12.46
C GLY A 232 26.01 9.95 11.45
N THR A 233 25.20 9.05 10.86
CA THR A 233 24.13 9.41 9.91
C THR A 233 22.77 9.30 10.58
N THR A 234 21.92 10.32 10.43
CA THR A 234 20.55 10.32 10.96
C THR A 234 19.60 9.57 10.00
N TYR A 235 18.89 8.59 10.55
CA TYR A 235 17.81 7.85 9.91
C TYR A 235 16.49 8.13 10.63
N TYR A 236 15.41 8.14 9.88
CA TYR A 236 14.03 8.27 10.32
C TYR A 236 13.37 6.89 10.20
N ARG A 237 13.27 6.17 11.32
CA ARG A 237 12.71 4.81 11.39
C ARG A 237 11.20 4.86 11.57
N VAL A 238 10.45 4.06 10.82
CA VAL A 238 9.00 3.97 10.97
C VAL A 238 8.65 2.85 11.95
N GLN A 239 8.39 3.18 13.22
CA GLN A 239 8.06 2.18 14.24
C GLN A 239 6.55 1.92 14.27
N THR A 240 6.11 0.67 14.03
CA THR A 240 4.68 0.27 14.03
C THR A 240 4.26 -0.57 15.22
N GLY A 241 5.20 -0.96 16.09
CA GLY A 241 4.92 -1.73 17.30
C GLY A 241 6.11 -1.78 18.26
N ALA A 242 5.85 -2.08 19.54
CA ALA A 242 6.87 -2.38 20.53
C ALA A 242 6.31 -3.47 21.46
N PHE A 243 7.05 -4.58 21.57
CA PHE A 243 6.58 -5.79 22.22
C PHE A 243 7.56 -6.24 23.30
N SER A 244 7.07 -6.73 24.43
CA SER A 244 7.91 -7.43 25.41
C SER A 244 8.27 -8.86 24.98
N ASN A 245 7.63 -9.36 23.91
CA ASN A 245 7.82 -10.69 23.35
C ASN A 245 8.32 -10.61 21.89
N GLU A 246 9.41 -11.32 21.59
CA GLU A 246 10.04 -11.34 20.26
C GLU A 246 9.14 -11.98 19.20
N GLU A 247 8.37 -13.01 19.56
CA GLU A 247 7.51 -13.73 18.63
C GLU A 247 6.34 -12.86 18.16
N ASN A 248 5.74 -12.07 19.05
CA ASN A 248 4.70 -11.12 18.68
C ASN A 248 5.24 -10.03 17.74
N ALA A 249 6.49 -9.61 17.95
CA ALA A 249 7.17 -8.68 17.04
C ALA A 249 7.45 -9.34 15.68
N LYS A 250 7.82 -10.64 15.65
CA LYS A 250 7.98 -11.42 14.41
C LYS A 250 6.67 -11.58 13.67
N GLU A 251 5.58 -11.88 14.35
CA GLU A 251 4.25 -11.97 13.74
C GLU A 251 3.83 -10.64 13.12
N GLN A 252 4.05 -9.51 13.79
CA GLN A 252 3.77 -8.20 13.18
C GLN A 252 4.70 -7.90 11.99
N VAL A 253 5.98 -8.29 12.04
CA VAL A 253 6.88 -8.19 10.87
C VAL A 253 6.37 -9.04 9.71
N GLU A 254 5.92 -10.27 9.96
CA GLU A 254 5.37 -11.12 8.91
C GLU A 254 4.04 -10.59 8.36
N LEU A 255 3.20 -9.97 9.19
CA LEU A 255 2.00 -9.25 8.73
C LEU A 255 2.38 -8.05 7.84
N LEU A 256 3.37 -7.25 8.26
CA LEU A 256 3.89 -6.13 7.47
C LEU A 256 4.46 -6.61 6.13
N LYS A 257 5.23 -7.70 6.11
CA LYS A 257 5.74 -8.30 4.88
C LYS A 257 4.62 -8.80 3.97
N ARG A 258 3.56 -9.41 4.53
CA ARG A 258 2.38 -9.87 3.77
C ARG A 258 1.59 -8.74 3.12
N ILE A 259 1.69 -7.52 3.65
CA ILE A 259 1.08 -6.33 3.07
C ILE A 259 2.07 -5.49 2.24
N GLY A 260 3.25 -6.04 1.91
CA GLY A 260 4.22 -5.44 0.99
C GLY A 260 5.31 -4.59 1.64
N ILE A 261 5.47 -4.67 2.95
CA ILE A 261 6.50 -3.93 3.71
C ILE A 261 7.65 -4.89 4.02
N THR A 262 8.42 -5.22 2.99
CA THR A 262 9.45 -6.27 3.01
C THR A 262 10.68 -5.88 3.82
N ASP A 263 10.94 -4.57 3.94
CA ASP A 263 11.97 -3.96 4.77
C ASP A 263 11.57 -3.87 6.27
N ALA A 264 10.53 -4.58 6.69
CA ALA A 264 10.15 -4.64 8.11
C ALA A 264 11.09 -5.53 8.94
N PHE A 265 11.58 -5.02 10.06
CA PHE A 265 12.48 -5.75 10.98
C PHE A 265 12.24 -5.40 12.45
N ILE A 266 12.92 -6.11 13.35
CA ILE A 266 12.83 -5.92 14.80
C ILE A 266 14.12 -5.31 15.33
N VAL A 267 14.01 -4.27 16.16
CA VAL A 267 15.10 -3.70 16.95
C VAL A 267 14.91 -4.08 18.42
N ARG A 268 15.97 -4.53 19.10
CA ARG A 268 15.94 -4.96 20.50
C ARG A 268 16.72 -3.96 21.38
N GLY A 269 16.07 -3.38 22.40
CA GLY A 269 16.72 -2.46 23.37
C GLY A 269 16.91 -1.02 22.88
N GLU A 270 17.79 -0.24 23.52
CA GLU A 270 18.40 0.98 22.94
C GLU A 270 19.56 0.56 22.03
N ASP A 271 19.77 1.30 20.93
CA ASP A 271 20.65 0.92 19.80
C ASP A 271 22.02 0.38 20.28
N PRO A 272 22.54 -0.71 19.68
CA PRO A 272 23.81 -1.28 20.11
C PRO A 272 24.97 -0.29 19.90
N PRO A 273 25.98 -0.25 20.79
CA PRO A 273 27.16 0.57 20.58
C PRO A 273 27.94 0.04 19.37
N ALA A 274 28.56 0.97 18.64
CA ALA A 274 29.40 0.66 17.47
C ALA A 274 30.54 -0.30 17.82
N PRO A 275 30.96 -1.20 16.91
CA PRO A 275 32.21 -1.93 17.07
C PRO A 275 33.39 -0.94 17.12
N PRO A 276 34.47 -1.24 17.88
CA PRO A 276 35.58 -0.33 18.05
C PRO A 276 36.30 -0.11 16.71
N GLN A 277 36.39 1.16 16.27
CA GLN A 277 37.26 1.54 15.16
C GLN A 277 38.65 1.97 15.67
N PRO A 278 39.73 1.73 14.91
CA PRO A 278 41.01 2.40 15.12
C PRO A 278 40.88 3.90 14.78
N GLU A 279 41.63 4.73 15.51
CA GLU A 279 41.65 6.20 15.42
C GLU A 279 42.18 6.77 14.08
N PRO A 280 41.92 8.06 13.78
CA PRO A 280 41.77 8.58 12.42
C PRO A 280 43.04 9.20 11.85
N GLU A 281 43.21 9.10 10.52
CA GLU A 281 43.98 10.06 9.74
C GLU A 281 43.26 10.36 8.41
N GLU A 282 43.06 11.65 8.16
CA GLU A 282 42.71 12.22 6.86
C GLU A 282 43.98 12.79 6.20
N PRO A 283 44.11 12.77 4.85
CA PRO A 283 43.26 13.58 3.98
C PRO A 283 42.68 12.84 2.77
N GLU A 284 41.46 13.26 2.41
CA GLU A 284 40.79 12.94 1.14
C GLU A 284 41.60 13.43 -0.08
N ASP A 285 42.41 12.57 -0.72
CA ASP A 285 42.59 12.60 -2.20
C ASP A 285 43.42 11.46 -2.85
N ASP A 286 44.02 10.51 -2.11
CA ASP A 286 44.90 9.48 -2.70
C ASP A 286 44.25 8.08 -2.90
N LEU A 287 42.93 8.00 -3.06
CA LEU A 287 42.23 6.71 -3.25
C LEU A 287 42.00 6.38 -4.73
N PHE A 288 42.31 5.14 -5.11
CA PHE A 288 41.93 4.52 -6.38
C PHE A 288 40.47 4.09 -6.33
N ARG A 289 39.62 4.74 -7.12
CA ARG A 289 38.17 4.47 -7.18
C ARG A 289 37.83 3.59 -8.36
N VAL A 290 37.15 2.48 -8.11
CA VAL A 290 36.72 1.53 -9.15
C VAL A 290 35.33 1.93 -9.64
N VAL A 291 35.22 2.18 -10.94
CA VAL A 291 33.99 2.61 -11.60
C VAL A 291 33.52 1.48 -12.52
N ALA A 292 32.38 0.87 -12.18
CA ALA A 292 31.73 -0.24 -12.90
C ALA A 292 30.85 0.21 -14.09
N GLY A 293 31.06 1.46 -14.55
CA GLY A 293 30.41 2.03 -15.74
C GLY A 293 30.20 3.53 -15.64
N SER A 294 30.17 4.21 -16.79
CA SER A 294 29.84 5.64 -16.91
C SER A 294 28.70 5.80 -17.91
N PHE A 295 27.58 6.38 -17.47
CA PHE A 295 26.34 6.42 -18.26
C PHE A 295 25.87 7.86 -18.48
N ARG A 296 25.31 8.15 -19.65
CA ARG A 296 24.69 9.48 -19.92
C ARG A 296 23.28 9.59 -19.33
N ASN A 297 22.62 8.44 -19.16
CA ASN A 297 21.34 8.31 -18.48
C ASN A 297 21.59 7.78 -17.06
N ARG A 298 20.96 8.42 -16.07
CA ARG A 298 21.00 8.00 -14.67
C ARG A 298 20.37 6.61 -14.47
N GLU A 299 19.32 6.31 -15.22
CA GLU A 299 18.60 5.04 -15.13
C GLU A 299 19.51 3.84 -15.45
N ASN A 300 20.34 3.92 -16.49
CA ASN A 300 21.33 2.88 -16.80
C ASN A 300 22.39 2.72 -15.70
N ALA A 301 22.71 3.81 -14.98
CA ALA A 301 23.59 3.73 -13.82
C ALA A 301 22.88 3.07 -12.62
N GLU A 302 21.57 3.28 -12.45
CA GLU A 302 20.73 2.65 -11.41
C GLU A 302 20.52 1.15 -11.70
N GLU A 303 20.36 0.78 -12.97
CA GLU A 303 20.36 -0.63 -13.42
C GLU A 303 21.69 -1.31 -13.14
N ARG A 304 22.81 -0.64 -13.44
CA ARG A 304 24.15 -1.17 -13.13
C ARG A 304 24.36 -1.33 -11.63
N VAL A 305 23.89 -0.39 -10.80
CA VAL A 305 23.90 -0.54 -9.32
C VAL A 305 23.06 -1.74 -8.88
N THR A 306 21.90 -1.94 -9.49
CA THR A 306 21.01 -3.07 -9.20
C THR A 306 21.64 -4.41 -9.57
N ALA A 307 22.32 -4.48 -10.73
CA ALA A 307 23.04 -5.67 -11.16
C ALA A 307 24.21 -6.01 -10.22
N LEU A 308 24.95 -4.99 -9.76
CA LEU A 308 26.02 -5.17 -8.77
C LEU A 308 25.47 -5.68 -7.43
N ALA A 309 24.34 -5.14 -6.97
CA ALA A 309 23.69 -5.56 -5.74
C ALA A 309 23.21 -7.02 -5.78
N GLN A 310 22.78 -7.52 -6.95
CA GLN A 310 22.42 -8.93 -7.15
C GLN A 310 23.62 -9.87 -6.97
N GLU A 311 24.81 -9.41 -7.33
CA GLU A 311 26.09 -10.11 -7.11
C GLU A 311 26.71 -9.79 -5.73
N SER A 312 25.93 -9.16 -4.84
CA SER A 312 26.39 -8.72 -3.51
C SER A 312 27.60 -7.76 -3.56
N ILE A 313 27.65 -6.91 -4.59
CA ILE A 313 28.62 -5.84 -4.75
C ILE A 313 27.91 -4.51 -4.54
N ASP A 314 28.36 -3.74 -3.55
CA ASP A 314 27.81 -2.43 -3.29
C ASP A 314 28.28 -1.46 -4.37
N GLY A 315 27.33 -0.74 -4.99
CA GLY A 315 27.60 0.28 -5.98
C GLY A 315 26.77 1.52 -5.73
N PHE A 316 27.31 2.70 -6.00
CA PHE A 316 26.55 3.95 -5.92
C PHE A 316 26.91 4.91 -7.06
N ILE A 317 25.99 5.82 -7.36
CA ILE A 317 26.11 6.71 -8.51
C ILE A 317 26.75 8.03 -8.10
N VAL A 318 27.78 8.43 -8.83
CA VAL A 318 28.44 9.73 -8.73
C VAL A 318 28.28 10.48 -10.04
N GLN A 319 27.96 11.76 -9.99
CA GLN A 319 27.92 12.61 -11.17
C GLN A 319 29.32 13.12 -11.51
N ALA A 320 29.71 13.05 -12.79
CA ALA A 320 30.95 13.60 -13.30
C ALA A 320 30.69 14.43 -14.56
N GLU A 321 31.25 15.63 -14.62
CA GLU A 321 31.24 16.47 -15.83
C GLU A 321 32.50 16.16 -16.65
N ILE A 322 32.32 15.68 -17.88
CA ILE A 322 33.42 15.32 -18.78
C ILE A 322 33.16 16.04 -20.11
N ASP A 323 34.06 16.92 -20.51
CA ASP A 323 33.94 17.73 -21.73
C ASP A 323 32.61 18.51 -21.85
N GLY A 324 32.09 18.99 -20.71
CA GLY A 324 30.85 19.78 -20.63
C GLY A 324 29.57 18.96 -20.66
N LEU A 325 29.68 17.63 -20.49
CA LEU A 325 28.60 16.67 -20.50
C LEU A 325 28.53 15.92 -19.17
N THR A 326 27.35 15.88 -18.55
CA THR A 326 27.10 15.11 -17.31
C THR A 326 27.07 13.61 -17.57
N TYR A 327 27.84 12.84 -16.79
CA TYR A 327 27.81 11.39 -16.73
C TYR A 327 27.49 10.92 -15.32
N TYR A 328 26.78 9.81 -15.22
CA TYR A 328 26.46 9.08 -14.01
C TYR A 328 27.37 7.86 -13.93
N ARG A 329 28.38 7.92 -13.05
CA ARG A 329 29.38 6.87 -12.83
C ARG A 329 28.95 5.97 -11.69
N VAL A 330 28.98 4.66 -11.90
CA VAL A 330 28.70 3.69 -10.84
C VAL A 330 30.00 3.28 -10.18
N GLN A 331 30.22 3.72 -8.95
CA GLN A 331 31.43 3.41 -8.18
C GLN A 331 31.16 2.26 -7.21
N THR A 332 32.03 1.25 -7.19
CA THR A 332 31.88 0.04 -6.37
C THR A 332 32.85 -0.02 -5.19
N GLY A 333 33.89 0.81 -5.20
CA GLY A 333 34.87 0.86 -4.11
C GLY A 333 35.90 1.97 -4.28
N ALA A 334 36.57 2.30 -3.18
CA ALA A 334 37.72 3.20 -3.13
C ALA A 334 38.83 2.52 -2.32
N TYR A 335 40.02 2.40 -2.89
CA TYR A 335 41.12 1.61 -2.36
C TYR A 335 42.36 2.47 -2.20
N ALA A 336 43.10 2.28 -1.12
CA ALA A 336 44.38 2.97 -0.91
C ALA A 336 45.48 2.45 -1.86
N ASP A 337 45.40 1.17 -2.24
CA ASP A 337 46.39 0.50 -3.08
C ASP A 337 45.79 0.12 -4.43
N ARG A 338 46.55 0.41 -5.50
CA ARG A 338 46.13 0.13 -6.88
C ARG A 338 45.88 -1.36 -7.14
N GLU A 339 46.66 -2.26 -6.53
CA GLU A 339 46.51 -3.71 -6.68
C GLU A 339 45.13 -4.20 -6.22
N ASN A 340 44.59 -3.62 -5.14
CA ASN A 340 43.26 -3.96 -4.63
C ASN A 340 42.14 -3.43 -5.55
N ALA A 341 42.35 -2.25 -6.15
CA ALA A 341 41.42 -1.70 -7.14
C ALA A 341 41.43 -2.53 -8.44
N GLU A 342 42.59 -3.03 -8.88
CA GLU A 342 42.72 -3.91 -10.05
C GLU A 342 42.06 -5.27 -9.78
N ALA A 343 42.22 -5.83 -8.57
CA ALA A 343 41.53 -7.07 -8.18
C ALA A 343 39.99 -6.93 -8.19
N GLU A 344 39.45 -5.77 -7.80
CA GLU A 344 38.00 -5.53 -7.89
C GLU A 344 37.54 -5.37 -9.34
N VAL A 345 38.35 -4.76 -10.22
CA VAL A 345 38.04 -4.73 -11.66
C VAL A 345 38.01 -6.14 -12.26
N GLU A 346 38.98 -7.00 -11.96
CA GLU A 346 38.98 -8.40 -12.42
C GLU A 346 37.76 -9.18 -11.88
N ARG A 347 37.39 -8.93 -10.62
CA ARG A 347 36.18 -9.52 -10.02
C ARG A 347 34.92 -9.09 -10.78
N LEU A 348 34.78 -7.80 -11.09
CA LEU A 348 33.66 -7.28 -11.86
C LEU A 348 33.61 -7.88 -13.26
N GLU A 349 34.74 -8.01 -13.94
CA GLU A 349 34.80 -8.65 -15.25
C GLU A 349 34.41 -10.14 -15.19
N SER A 350 34.80 -10.85 -14.13
CA SER A 350 34.48 -12.28 -13.94
C SER A 350 32.98 -12.56 -13.78
N ILE A 351 32.20 -11.57 -13.32
CA ILE A 351 30.74 -11.64 -13.19
C ILE A 351 30.00 -10.97 -14.36
N GLY A 352 30.72 -10.68 -15.46
CA GLY A 352 30.13 -10.13 -16.68
C GLY A 352 29.92 -8.61 -16.67
N ILE A 353 30.44 -7.88 -15.67
CA ILE A 353 30.44 -6.41 -15.65
C ILE A 353 31.66 -5.91 -16.43
N THR A 354 31.51 -5.85 -17.76
CA THR A 354 32.57 -5.38 -18.65
C THR A 354 32.67 -3.85 -18.69
N GLY A 355 33.89 -3.32 -18.80
CA GLY A 355 34.13 -1.87 -18.91
C GLY A 355 34.31 -1.15 -17.56
N ALA A 356 34.59 -1.90 -16.49
CA ALA A 356 35.03 -1.32 -15.23
C ALA A 356 36.43 -0.72 -15.36
N PHE A 357 36.69 0.43 -14.73
CA PHE A 357 38.00 1.09 -14.78
C PHE A 357 38.31 1.83 -13.47
N ILE A 358 39.59 2.11 -13.25
CA ILE A 358 40.08 2.80 -12.06
C ILE A 358 40.23 4.30 -12.36
N THR A 359 39.80 5.14 -11.43
CA THR A 359 40.01 6.59 -11.43
C THR A 359 40.78 7.02 -10.18
N GLY A 360 41.63 8.05 -10.28
CA GLY A 360 42.57 8.44 -9.22
C GLY A 360 43.96 7.85 -9.42
N GLY A 361 45.01 8.53 -8.90
CA GLY A 361 46.41 8.11 -9.05
C GLY A 361 47.13 8.56 -10.36
N GLY A 362 46.64 9.62 -11.02
CA GLY A 362 47.39 10.27 -12.11
C GLY A 362 47.31 9.65 -13.51
N SER A 363 46.27 8.87 -13.84
CA SER A 363 46.05 8.39 -15.21
C SER A 363 44.66 8.74 -15.75
N THR A 364 44.61 9.22 -16.99
CA THR A 364 43.38 9.61 -17.71
C THR A 364 42.70 8.39 -18.35
N PRO A 365 41.36 8.24 -18.30
CA PRO A 365 40.67 7.09 -18.88
C PRO A 365 40.55 7.20 -20.42
N PRO A 366 40.57 6.08 -21.17
CA PRO A 366 40.34 6.08 -22.62
C PRO A 366 38.84 6.11 -22.97
N THR A 367 38.53 6.67 -24.14
CA THR A 367 37.21 6.71 -24.79
C THR A 367 37.09 5.58 -25.83
N VAL A 368 36.01 4.78 -25.80
CA VAL A 368 35.68 3.79 -26.84
C VAL A 368 34.15 3.79 -27.12
N PRO A 369 33.70 3.59 -28.39
CA PRO A 369 32.34 3.90 -28.89
C PRO A 369 31.32 2.74 -28.82
N ASP A 370 30.06 3.05 -29.14
CA ASP A 370 28.83 2.24 -29.05
C ASP A 370 28.92 0.75 -29.47
N PRO A 371 28.23 -0.18 -28.78
CA PRO A 371 28.19 -1.60 -29.15
C PRO A 371 27.14 -1.93 -30.23
N GLU A 372 27.48 -2.95 -31.03
CA GLU A 372 26.64 -3.65 -32.03
C GLU A 372 25.47 -4.44 -31.41
N PRO A 373 24.44 -4.85 -32.19
CA PRO A 373 23.16 -5.33 -31.66
C PRO A 373 23.27 -6.71 -31.00
N GLU A 374 22.61 -6.84 -29.84
CA GLU A 374 22.54 -8.06 -29.00
C GLU A 374 21.74 -9.22 -29.65
N PRO A 375 22.04 -10.48 -29.26
CA PRO A 375 21.42 -11.68 -29.82
C PRO A 375 19.94 -11.82 -29.44
N GLU A 376 19.18 -12.54 -30.28
CA GLU A 376 17.73 -12.72 -30.13
C GLU A 376 17.30 -13.30 -28.76
N PRO A 377 16.18 -12.79 -28.18
CA PRO A 377 15.78 -13.12 -26.82
C PRO A 377 15.27 -14.55 -26.67
N GLU A 378 15.63 -15.18 -25.54
CA GLU A 378 15.06 -16.47 -25.12
C GLU A 378 13.55 -16.36 -24.85
N PRO A 379 12.77 -17.45 -25.08
CA PRO A 379 11.32 -17.42 -24.94
C PRO A 379 10.87 -17.15 -23.50
N PRO A 380 9.70 -16.51 -23.30
CA PRO A 380 9.23 -16.10 -21.97
C PRO A 380 9.02 -17.28 -21.03
N VAL A 381 9.51 -17.15 -19.80
CA VAL A 381 9.24 -18.12 -18.71
C VAL A 381 7.78 -17.95 -18.22
N ASP A 382 6.95 -18.97 -18.43
CA ASP A 382 5.57 -19.07 -17.92
C ASP A 382 5.57 -19.46 -16.43
N ASP A 383 5.16 -18.53 -15.56
CA ASP A 383 5.11 -18.74 -14.11
C ASP A 383 3.72 -19.13 -13.58
N GLY A 384 2.75 -19.37 -14.47
CA GLY A 384 1.39 -19.77 -14.11
C GLY A 384 0.48 -18.62 -13.62
N GLY A 385 0.92 -17.35 -13.73
CA GLY A 385 0.08 -16.19 -13.44
C GLY A 385 -1.05 -15.96 -14.47
N TYR A 386 -2.00 -15.07 -14.14
CA TYR A 386 -3.11 -14.72 -15.05
C TYR A 386 -2.55 -13.98 -16.28
N LYS A 387 -2.71 -14.58 -17.46
CA LYS A 387 -2.05 -14.14 -18.69
C LYS A 387 -2.67 -12.86 -19.26
N ILE A 388 -1.81 -12.03 -19.86
CA ILE A 388 -2.24 -10.85 -20.63
C ILE A 388 -2.85 -11.28 -21.97
N LEU A 389 -2.31 -12.33 -22.58
CA LEU A 389 -2.90 -12.99 -23.75
C LEU A 389 -4.04 -13.92 -23.33
N GLY A 390 -5.12 -13.97 -24.12
CA GLY A 390 -6.22 -14.90 -23.92
C GLY A 390 -7.59 -14.38 -24.36
N ASP A 391 -8.61 -15.19 -24.08
CA ASP A 391 -10.00 -14.88 -24.42
C ASP A 391 -10.59 -13.76 -23.55
N MET A 392 -11.54 -13.04 -24.12
CA MET A 392 -12.31 -11.98 -23.45
C MET A 392 -13.73 -12.47 -23.18
N TYR A 393 -14.30 -12.08 -22.05
CA TYR A 393 -15.61 -12.58 -21.61
C TYR A 393 -16.68 -11.49 -21.46
N LEU A 394 -16.27 -10.23 -21.33
CA LEU A 394 -17.19 -9.08 -21.24
C LEU A 394 -17.47 -8.48 -22.61
N THR A 395 -18.72 -8.08 -22.83
CA THR A 395 -19.13 -7.33 -24.03
C THR A 395 -18.75 -5.86 -23.92
N ALA A 396 -18.69 -5.15 -25.05
CA ALA A 396 -18.38 -3.72 -25.09
C ALA A 396 -19.34 -2.90 -24.20
N CYS A 397 -20.64 -3.19 -24.28
CA CYS A 397 -21.65 -2.50 -23.49
C CYS A 397 -21.46 -2.72 -21.98
N GLN A 398 -21.10 -3.94 -21.55
CA GLN A 398 -20.84 -4.23 -20.13
C GLN A 398 -19.61 -3.47 -19.62
N LEU A 399 -18.55 -3.40 -20.43
CA LEU A 399 -17.35 -2.61 -20.09
C LEU A 399 -17.71 -1.13 -19.87
N ASP A 400 -18.44 -0.54 -20.82
CA ASP A 400 -18.81 0.87 -20.78
C ASP A 400 -19.86 1.18 -19.70
N ALA A 401 -20.82 0.27 -19.45
CA ALA A 401 -21.79 0.39 -18.37
C ALA A 401 -21.11 0.44 -16.99
N TYR A 402 -20.15 -0.46 -16.74
CA TYR A 402 -19.40 -0.47 -15.49
C TYR A 402 -18.64 0.85 -15.26
N ALA A 403 -17.96 1.38 -16.29
CA ALA A 403 -17.26 2.66 -16.17
C ALA A 403 -18.22 3.80 -15.77
N LYS A 404 -19.44 3.79 -16.31
CA LYS A 404 -20.48 4.79 -16.07
C LYS A 404 -21.11 4.73 -14.69
N THR A 405 -20.93 3.63 -13.95
CA THR A 405 -21.32 3.57 -12.53
C THR A 405 -20.53 4.56 -11.66
N VAL A 406 -19.30 4.90 -12.07
CA VAL A 406 -18.42 5.84 -11.35
C VAL A 406 -18.31 7.18 -12.07
N ASN A 407 -18.22 7.17 -13.39
CA ASN A 407 -18.16 8.37 -14.22
C ASN A 407 -19.26 8.33 -15.30
N PRO A 408 -20.45 8.92 -15.05
CA PRO A 408 -21.55 8.91 -16.02
C PRO A 408 -21.19 9.49 -17.40
N ASP A 409 -20.18 10.35 -17.47
CA ASP A 409 -19.68 10.98 -18.71
C ASP A 409 -18.52 10.19 -19.36
N ALA A 410 -18.23 8.97 -18.88
CA ALA A 410 -17.21 8.10 -19.46
C ALA A 410 -17.47 7.82 -20.95
N PRO A 411 -16.44 7.89 -21.81
CA PRO A 411 -16.57 7.59 -23.24
C PRO A 411 -16.81 6.09 -23.48
N ASP A 412 -17.57 5.77 -24.53
CA ASP A 412 -17.81 4.40 -24.97
C ASP A 412 -16.60 3.86 -25.75
N LEU A 413 -15.68 3.22 -25.03
CA LEU A 413 -14.42 2.70 -25.57
C LEU A 413 -14.37 1.17 -25.62
N GLY A 414 -15.33 0.47 -24.99
CA GLY A 414 -15.32 -0.98 -24.85
C GLY A 414 -15.19 -1.70 -26.18
N ARG A 415 -15.84 -1.18 -27.22
CA ARG A 415 -15.75 -1.73 -28.60
C ARG A 415 -14.34 -1.75 -29.16
N PHE A 416 -13.52 -0.74 -28.87
CA PHE A 416 -12.15 -0.65 -29.37
C PHE A 416 -11.24 -1.60 -28.61
N TYR A 417 -11.44 -1.72 -27.30
CA TYR A 417 -10.71 -2.68 -26.48
C TYR A 417 -10.96 -4.11 -26.92
N LEU A 418 -12.20 -4.48 -27.25
CA LEU A 418 -12.49 -5.81 -27.79
C LEU A 418 -11.94 -6.01 -29.20
N LYS A 419 -12.10 -5.02 -30.10
CA LYS A 419 -11.58 -5.08 -31.47
C LYS A 419 -10.07 -5.34 -31.50
N TYR A 420 -9.30 -4.54 -30.77
CA TYR A 420 -7.84 -4.67 -30.76
C TYR A 420 -7.38 -5.80 -29.85
N GLY A 421 -8.10 -6.09 -28.75
CA GLY A 421 -7.85 -7.27 -27.94
C GLY A 421 -7.89 -8.55 -28.79
N GLU A 422 -8.94 -8.73 -29.59
CA GLU A 422 -9.07 -9.85 -30.52
C GLU A 422 -7.93 -9.87 -31.55
N ALA A 423 -7.61 -8.72 -32.16
CA ALA A 423 -6.60 -8.64 -33.20
C ALA A 423 -5.17 -9.00 -32.72
N TYR A 424 -4.84 -8.69 -31.46
CA TYR A 424 -3.52 -8.98 -30.86
C TYR A 424 -3.53 -10.23 -29.97
N GLY A 425 -4.69 -10.88 -29.76
CA GLY A 425 -4.85 -11.96 -28.78
C GLY A 425 -4.70 -11.50 -27.32
N ILE A 426 -4.87 -10.20 -27.05
CA ILE A 426 -4.78 -9.58 -25.73
C ILE A 426 -6.17 -9.57 -25.10
N ARG A 427 -6.22 -9.78 -23.78
CA ARG A 427 -7.45 -9.64 -22.99
C ARG A 427 -7.87 -8.19 -22.86
N GLY A 428 -8.54 -7.69 -23.90
CA GLY A 428 -9.03 -6.31 -24.01
C GLY A 428 -10.01 -5.92 -22.90
N ASP A 429 -10.76 -6.87 -22.37
CA ASP A 429 -11.65 -6.68 -21.21
C ASP A 429 -10.89 -6.40 -19.90
N VAL A 430 -9.70 -6.96 -19.73
CA VAL A 430 -8.80 -6.67 -18.59
C VAL A 430 -7.98 -5.39 -18.86
N ALA A 431 -7.54 -5.15 -20.10
CA ALA A 431 -6.89 -3.89 -20.50
C ALA A 431 -7.82 -2.68 -20.32
N TYR A 432 -9.13 -2.86 -20.48
CA TYR A 432 -10.12 -1.83 -20.15
C TYR A 432 -10.10 -1.51 -18.64
N ALA A 433 -9.99 -2.51 -17.77
CA ALA A 433 -9.85 -2.29 -16.32
C ALA A 433 -8.55 -1.56 -15.97
N GLN A 434 -7.46 -1.83 -16.69
CA GLN A 434 -6.22 -1.06 -16.60
C GLN A 434 -6.45 0.41 -16.96
N ALA A 435 -7.18 0.68 -18.04
CA ALA A 435 -7.52 2.04 -18.43
C ALA A 435 -8.33 2.80 -17.38
N LEU A 436 -9.28 2.11 -16.72
CA LEU A 436 -10.03 2.70 -15.60
C LEU A 436 -9.11 3.07 -14.44
N ASN A 437 -8.10 2.26 -14.15
CA ASN A 437 -7.10 2.57 -13.14
C ASN A 437 -6.28 3.81 -13.54
N GLU A 438 -5.63 3.77 -14.71
CA GLU A 438 -4.71 4.82 -15.17
C GLU A 438 -5.38 6.20 -15.27
N THR A 439 -6.63 6.21 -15.72
CA THR A 439 -7.36 7.46 -15.98
C THR A 439 -8.29 7.85 -14.85
N ASN A 440 -8.34 7.06 -13.77
CA ASN A 440 -9.31 7.22 -12.69
C ASN A 440 -10.76 7.28 -13.23
N TYR A 441 -11.16 6.23 -13.96
CA TYR A 441 -12.46 6.09 -14.64
C TYR A 441 -12.70 7.18 -15.69
N PHE A 442 -11.68 7.44 -16.53
CA PHE A 442 -11.69 8.47 -17.58
C PHE A 442 -11.91 9.90 -17.08
N ARG A 443 -11.58 10.18 -15.81
CA ARG A 443 -11.63 11.52 -15.22
C ARG A 443 -10.33 12.30 -15.37
N PHE A 444 -9.23 11.62 -15.64
CA PHE A 444 -7.91 12.21 -15.91
C PHE A 444 -7.46 13.18 -14.83
N THR A 445 -7.43 12.71 -13.58
CA THR A 445 -7.05 13.52 -12.41
C THR A 445 -5.54 13.61 -12.18
N GLY A 446 -4.72 13.05 -13.07
CA GLY A 446 -3.25 13.04 -13.01
C GLY A 446 -2.60 13.93 -14.07
N ASP A 447 -1.37 13.58 -14.47
CA ASP A 447 -0.60 14.37 -15.44
C ASP A 447 -1.12 14.23 -16.89
N VAL A 448 -1.68 13.07 -17.23
CA VAL A 448 -2.31 12.81 -18.52
C VAL A 448 -3.69 13.47 -18.57
N ARG A 449 -3.97 14.15 -19.68
CA ARG A 449 -5.23 14.87 -19.91
C ARG A 449 -6.18 14.10 -20.82
N ALA A 450 -7.48 14.39 -20.67
CA ALA A 450 -8.54 13.74 -21.44
C ALA A 450 -8.40 13.94 -22.97
N ASP A 451 -7.88 15.09 -23.41
CA ASP A 451 -7.66 15.41 -24.82
C ASP A 451 -6.48 14.67 -25.45
N GLN A 452 -5.66 13.96 -24.67
CA GLN A 452 -4.53 13.19 -25.18
C GLN A 452 -4.91 11.80 -25.70
N ASN A 453 -6.13 11.32 -25.40
CA ASN A 453 -6.55 9.94 -25.68
C ASN A 453 -5.57 8.86 -25.17
N ASN A 454 -4.77 9.17 -24.15
CA ASN A 454 -3.74 8.28 -23.62
C ASN A 454 -4.27 7.52 -22.40
N TYR A 455 -4.94 6.40 -22.66
CA TYR A 455 -5.64 5.62 -21.63
C TYR A 455 -4.74 4.67 -20.83
N ALA A 456 -3.45 4.60 -21.17
CA ALA A 456 -2.45 3.71 -20.56
C ALA A 456 -1.34 4.45 -19.82
N GLY A 457 -1.34 5.79 -19.86
CA GLY A 457 -0.24 6.59 -19.34
C GLY A 457 1.06 6.45 -20.12
N ILE A 458 1.00 6.07 -21.41
CA ILE A 458 2.18 5.79 -22.24
C ILE A 458 3.13 7.00 -22.24
N GLY A 459 4.31 6.83 -21.65
CA GLY A 459 5.34 7.87 -21.57
C GLY A 459 5.10 8.97 -20.53
N ALA A 460 4.07 8.87 -19.69
CA ALA A 460 3.91 9.75 -18.54
C ALA A 460 4.78 9.24 -17.38
N THR A 461 5.50 10.13 -16.70
CA THR A 461 6.48 9.76 -15.65
C THR A 461 6.22 10.42 -14.31
N GLY A 462 5.09 11.11 -14.15
CA GLY A 462 4.82 11.95 -12.97
C GLY A 462 5.51 13.32 -13.06
N GLY A 463 5.17 14.23 -12.14
CA GLY A 463 5.82 15.54 -12.04
C GLY A 463 5.50 16.51 -13.18
N GLY A 464 4.38 16.32 -13.87
CA GLY A 464 3.94 17.17 -14.99
C GLY A 464 4.36 16.68 -16.38
N VAL A 465 5.03 15.54 -16.48
CA VAL A 465 5.35 14.88 -17.76
C VAL A 465 4.11 14.15 -18.28
N ARG A 466 3.53 14.67 -19.36
CA ARG A 466 2.19 14.28 -19.83
C ARG A 466 2.15 13.02 -20.70
N GLY A 467 3.29 12.53 -21.16
CA GLY A 467 3.37 11.36 -22.05
C GLY A 467 2.84 11.60 -23.47
N ALA A 468 2.54 10.50 -24.16
CA ALA A 468 2.08 10.48 -25.55
C ALA A 468 0.67 11.07 -25.71
N THR A 469 0.36 11.48 -26.94
CA THR A 469 -0.96 11.98 -27.36
C THR A 469 -1.35 11.29 -28.66
N PHE A 470 -2.60 10.86 -28.76
CA PHE A 470 -3.15 10.16 -29.91
C PHE A 470 -4.29 10.96 -30.53
N GLU A 471 -4.39 10.96 -31.86
CA GLU A 471 -5.32 11.82 -32.61
C GLU A 471 -6.78 11.44 -32.31
N THR A 472 -7.04 10.15 -32.11
CA THR A 472 -8.39 9.63 -31.88
C THR A 472 -8.46 8.72 -30.66
N PRO A 473 -9.66 8.58 -30.04
CA PRO A 473 -9.88 7.57 -29.01
C PRO A 473 -9.54 6.15 -29.46
N GLU A 474 -9.82 5.82 -30.72
CA GLU A 474 -9.52 4.50 -31.29
C GLU A 474 -8.01 4.24 -31.33
N GLU A 475 -7.24 5.21 -31.82
CA GLU A 475 -5.78 5.14 -31.89
C GLU A 475 -5.16 5.03 -30.48
N GLY A 476 -5.68 5.77 -29.50
CA GLY A 476 -5.25 5.69 -28.11
C GLY A 476 -5.47 4.31 -27.48
N VAL A 477 -6.60 3.66 -27.76
CA VAL A 477 -6.86 2.28 -27.34
C VAL A 477 -5.96 1.29 -28.09
N HIS A 478 -5.75 1.49 -29.39
CA HIS A 478 -4.85 0.66 -30.19
C HIS A 478 -3.41 0.72 -29.66
N ALA A 479 -2.93 1.91 -29.28
CA ALA A 479 -1.62 2.12 -28.68
C ALA A 479 -1.49 1.42 -27.32
N HIS A 480 -2.52 1.51 -26.47
CA HIS A 480 -2.56 0.78 -25.19
C HIS A 480 -2.41 -0.74 -25.43
N ILE A 481 -3.21 -1.32 -26.32
CA ILE A 481 -3.15 -2.76 -26.63
C ILE A 481 -1.79 -3.14 -27.23
N GLN A 482 -1.22 -2.32 -28.11
CA GLN A 482 0.14 -2.53 -28.63
C GLN A 482 1.20 -2.51 -27.53
N HIS A 483 1.07 -1.61 -26.56
CA HIS A 483 2.01 -1.52 -25.45
C HIS A 483 1.96 -2.78 -24.59
N LEU A 484 0.75 -3.26 -24.24
CA LEU A 484 0.57 -4.55 -23.57
C LEU A 484 1.11 -5.72 -24.39
N TYR A 485 0.90 -5.71 -25.71
CA TYR A 485 1.44 -6.73 -26.61
C TYR A 485 2.97 -6.75 -26.62
N ALA A 486 3.62 -5.60 -26.48
CA ALA A 486 5.06 -5.53 -26.33
C ALA A 486 5.57 -6.17 -25.05
N TYR A 487 4.87 -5.97 -23.93
CA TYR A 487 5.18 -6.66 -22.68
C TYR A 487 4.91 -8.18 -22.75
N ALA A 488 3.83 -8.58 -23.42
CA ALA A 488 3.32 -9.95 -23.35
C ALA A 488 3.87 -10.91 -24.42
N SER A 489 4.39 -10.39 -25.55
CA SER A 489 4.72 -11.20 -26.72
C SER A 489 6.03 -10.78 -27.41
N ILE A 490 6.72 -11.76 -28.00
CA ILE A 490 7.85 -11.54 -28.91
C ILE A 490 7.42 -11.51 -30.39
N GLU A 491 6.19 -11.89 -30.68
CA GLU A 491 5.67 -11.97 -32.05
C GLU A 491 5.58 -10.59 -32.70
N ALA A 492 5.69 -10.55 -34.03
CA ALA A 492 5.52 -9.31 -34.79
C ALA A 492 4.10 -8.74 -34.63
N ILE A 493 3.93 -7.44 -34.96
CA ILE A 493 2.59 -6.85 -35.07
C ILE A 493 1.77 -7.67 -36.07
N PRO A 494 0.52 -8.06 -35.75
CA PRO A 494 -0.35 -8.80 -36.66
C PRO A 494 -0.46 -8.13 -38.03
N ALA A 495 -0.45 -8.93 -39.08
CA ALA A 495 -0.46 -8.44 -40.45
C ALA A 495 -1.67 -7.52 -40.71
N GLY A 496 -1.42 -6.35 -41.32
CA GLY A 496 -2.46 -5.38 -41.64
C GLY A 496 -2.74 -4.35 -40.54
N LEU A 497 -2.04 -4.40 -39.40
CA LEU A 497 -2.10 -3.37 -38.36
C LEU A 497 -0.86 -2.47 -38.40
N GLU A 498 -1.08 -1.17 -38.26
CA GLU A 498 0.00 -0.19 -38.18
C GLU A 498 0.54 -0.09 -36.74
N LYS A 499 1.83 0.22 -36.59
CA LYS A 499 2.44 0.50 -35.28
C LYS A 499 2.08 1.92 -34.83
N VAL A 500 1.32 2.05 -33.75
CA VAL A 500 0.86 3.34 -33.22
C VAL A 500 1.40 3.65 -31.84
N ASP A 501 1.91 2.65 -31.10
CA ASP A 501 2.60 2.88 -29.84
C ASP A 501 4.03 3.42 -30.10
N PRO A 502 4.35 4.68 -29.71
CA PRO A 502 5.67 5.26 -29.94
C PRO A 502 6.77 4.62 -29.07
N ARG A 503 6.39 3.82 -28.07
CA ARG A 503 7.31 3.13 -27.15
C ARG A 503 7.39 1.63 -27.40
N PHE A 504 6.73 1.12 -28.45
CA PHE A 504 6.64 -0.31 -28.72
C PHE A 504 7.99 -1.02 -28.82
N ASP A 505 8.97 -0.37 -29.45
CA ASP A 505 10.33 -0.91 -29.62
C ASP A 505 11.25 -0.63 -28.42
N LEU A 506 10.80 0.19 -27.45
CA LEU A 506 11.54 0.48 -26.23
C LEU A 506 11.28 -0.55 -25.12
N VAL A 507 10.25 -1.38 -25.29
CA VAL A 507 9.92 -2.45 -24.35
C VAL A 507 10.71 -3.70 -24.75
N THR A 508 11.44 -4.29 -23.80
CA THR A 508 12.00 -5.63 -23.97
C THR A 508 10.86 -6.61 -24.21
N ARG A 509 10.75 -7.09 -25.45
CA ARG A 509 9.60 -7.87 -25.93
C ARG A 509 9.39 -9.13 -25.11
N GLY A 510 8.16 -9.38 -24.67
CA GLY A 510 7.79 -10.58 -23.92
C GLY A 510 8.27 -10.63 -22.45
N ILE A 511 8.80 -9.54 -21.91
CA ILE A 511 9.33 -9.50 -20.54
C ILE A 511 8.26 -9.73 -19.44
N ALA A 512 6.99 -9.48 -19.73
CA ALA A 512 5.88 -9.60 -18.79
C ALA A 512 4.64 -10.27 -19.41
N PRO A 513 4.61 -11.61 -19.53
CA PRO A 513 3.47 -12.35 -20.11
C PRO A 513 2.19 -12.37 -19.25
N THR A 514 2.29 -12.04 -17.96
CA THR A 514 1.17 -12.08 -16.99
C THR A 514 0.91 -10.71 -16.40
N TRP A 515 -0.32 -10.43 -15.98
CA TRP A 515 -0.71 -9.12 -15.43
C TRP A 515 0.13 -8.74 -14.21
N THR A 516 0.44 -9.69 -13.33
CA THR A 516 1.30 -9.48 -12.16
C THR A 516 2.77 -9.24 -12.53
N ARG A 517 3.22 -9.65 -13.72
CA ARG A 517 4.57 -9.31 -14.20
C ARG A 517 4.70 -7.87 -14.71
N LEU A 518 3.60 -7.13 -14.83
CA LEU A 518 3.64 -5.68 -15.07
C LEU A 518 4.07 -4.89 -13.81
N ASN A 519 4.07 -5.53 -12.64
CA ASN A 519 4.54 -4.94 -11.39
C ASN A 519 6.00 -4.46 -11.52
N GLY A 520 6.25 -3.21 -11.17
CA GLY A 520 7.56 -2.57 -11.27
C GLY A 520 8.06 -2.38 -12.72
N ARG A 521 7.23 -2.67 -13.73
CA ARG A 521 7.59 -2.52 -15.15
C ARG A 521 6.68 -1.56 -15.90
N TRP A 522 5.38 -1.60 -15.62
CA TRP A 522 4.39 -0.68 -16.19
C TRP A 522 4.20 0.55 -15.30
N ALA A 523 4.17 0.34 -13.98
CA ALA A 523 4.10 1.40 -12.97
C ALA A 523 5.14 1.14 -11.86
N VAL A 524 5.90 2.19 -11.50
CA VAL A 524 6.99 2.13 -10.51
C VAL A 524 6.76 3.19 -9.42
N PRO A 525 7.01 2.88 -8.13
CA PRO A 525 7.24 1.54 -7.58
C PRO A 525 5.91 0.78 -7.47
N GLY A 526 5.91 -0.55 -7.62
CA GLY A 526 4.67 -1.29 -7.38
C GLY A 526 4.75 -2.80 -7.54
N ASP A 527 4.54 -3.52 -6.43
CA ASP A 527 4.44 -4.99 -6.39
C ASP A 527 2.99 -5.50 -6.49
N THR A 528 2.03 -4.58 -6.65
CA THR A 528 0.58 -4.87 -6.58
C THR A 528 -0.23 -4.33 -7.75
N TYR A 529 0.42 -3.71 -8.74
CA TYR A 529 -0.22 -3.07 -9.89
C TYR A 529 -1.12 -4.05 -10.67
N GLY A 530 -0.58 -5.20 -11.08
CA GLY A 530 -1.33 -6.23 -11.79
C GLY A 530 -2.50 -6.78 -10.97
N GLN A 531 -2.32 -6.94 -9.66
CA GLN A 531 -3.39 -7.39 -8.76
C GLN A 531 -4.54 -6.38 -8.70
N LEU A 532 -4.24 -5.09 -8.68
CA LEU A 532 -5.25 -4.03 -8.71
C LEU A 532 -6.07 -4.07 -10.00
N ILE A 533 -5.41 -4.27 -11.15
CA ILE A 533 -6.10 -4.39 -12.44
C ILE A 533 -7.03 -5.61 -12.46
N LEU A 534 -6.57 -6.75 -11.95
CA LEU A 534 -7.39 -7.95 -11.86
C LEU A 534 -8.59 -7.77 -10.92
N GLN A 535 -8.43 -7.06 -9.80
CA GLN A 535 -9.55 -6.73 -8.90
C GLN A 535 -10.57 -5.79 -9.56
N LEU A 536 -10.13 -4.82 -10.35
CA LEU A 536 -11.04 -3.95 -11.11
C LEU A 536 -11.80 -4.73 -12.18
N HIS A 537 -11.13 -5.67 -12.85
CA HIS A 537 -11.77 -6.57 -13.81
C HIS A 537 -12.78 -7.50 -13.12
N GLU A 538 -12.46 -8.05 -11.95
CA GLU A 538 -13.39 -8.86 -11.13
C GLU A 538 -14.66 -8.08 -10.77
N ARG A 539 -14.53 -6.80 -10.37
CA ARG A 539 -15.69 -5.94 -10.09
C ARG A 539 -16.56 -5.71 -11.32
N ASN A 540 -15.93 -5.54 -12.49
CA ASN A 540 -16.65 -5.39 -13.76
C ASN A 540 -17.43 -6.68 -14.11
N ILE A 541 -16.81 -7.85 -13.93
CA ILE A 541 -17.49 -9.15 -14.09
C ILE A 541 -18.70 -9.26 -13.16
N ASN A 542 -18.54 -8.93 -11.87
CA ASN A 542 -19.64 -9.02 -10.91
C ASN A 542 -20.79 -8.07 -11.27
N HIS A 543 -20.48 -6.85 -11.71
CA HIS A 543 -21.51 -5.92 -12.20
C HIS A 543 -22.26 -6.47 -13.41
N ALA A 544 -21.54 -7.03 -14.39
CA ALA A 544 -22.15 -7.65 -15.56
C ALA A 544 -23.04 -8.85 -15.21
N LEU A 545 -22.66 -9.64 -14.19
CA LEU A 545 -23.48 -10.76 -13.69
C LEU A 545 -24.78 -10.26 -13.06
N GLU A 546 -24.72 -9.18 -12.26
CA GLU A 546 -25.89 -8.56 -11.66
C GLU A 546 -26.86 -8.03 -12.74
N GLU A 547 -26.36 -7.31 -13.74
CA GLU A 547 -27.20 -6.83 -14.87
C GLU A 547 -27.86 -7.97 -15.63
N MET A 548 -27.15 -9.07 -15.87
CA MET A 548 -27.68 -10.24 -16.56
C MET A 548 -28.77 -10.94 -15.75
N ASP A 549 -28.62 -11.03 -14.43
CA ASP A 549 -29.65 -11.59 -13.55
C ASP A 549 -30.90 -10.72 -13.51
N GLU A 550 -30.75 -9.39 -13.47
CA GLU A 550 -31.88 -8.46 -13.59
C GLU A 550 -32.61 -8.62 -14.92
N GLN A 551 -31.87 -8.67 -16.03
CA GLN A 551 -32.44 -8.87 -17.36
C GLN A 551 -33.16 -10.23 -17.47
N ARG A 552 -32.59 -11.28 -16.87
CA ARG A 552 -33.22 -12.60 -16.82
C ARG A 552 -34.55 -12.57 -16.08
N VAL A 553 -34.64 -11.87 -14.96
CA VAL A 553 -35.90 -11.69 -14.21
C VAL A 553 -36.94 -11.01 -15.10
N GLN A 554 -36.58 -9.89 -15.72
CA GLN A 554 -37.48 -9.15 -16.62
C GLN A 554 -37.98 -9.99 -17.80
N LEU A 555 -37.11 -10.78 -18.42
CA LEU A 555 -37.49 -11.66 -19.53
C LEU A 555 -38.44 -12.79 -19.08
N ASN A 556 -38.27 -13.31 -17.86
CA ASN A 556 -39.20 -14.31 -17.31
C ASN A 556 -40.58 -13.70 -17.04
N ASP A 557 -40.63 -12.47 -16.53
CA ASP A 557 -41.90 -11.77 -16.30
C ASP A 557 -42.66 -11.59 -17.63
N VAL A 558 -41.97 -11.13 -18.68
CA VAL A 558 -42.54 -11.01 -20.04
C VAL A 558 -43.00 -12.36 -20.58
N LEU A 559 -42.21 -13.42 -20.38
CA LEU A 559 -42.58 -14.77 -20.82
C LEU A 559 -43.83 -15.28 -20.11
N ASP A 560 -44.00 -14.98 -18.83
CA ASP A 560 -45.17 -15.36 -18.05
C ASP A 560 -46.41 -14.51 -18.38
N GLU A 561 -46.24 -13.26 -18.81
CA GLU A 561 -47.31 -12.47 -19.41
C GLU A 561 -47.80 -13.06 -20.74
N ILE A 562 -46.90 -13.49 -21.62
CA ILE A 562 -47.25 -14.09 -22.93
C ILE A 562 -47.97 -15.44 -22.76
N LYS A 563 -47.71 -16.18 -21.68
CA LYS A 563 -48.35 -17.47 -21.39
C LYS A 563 -49.77 -17.33 -20.82
N LYS A 564 -50.16 -16.16 -20.32
CA LYS A 564 -51.52 -15.86 -19.85
C LYS A 564 -52.42 -15.52 -21.03
#